data_AF-A0A0W0ZNR0-F1
#
_entry.id   AF-A0A0W0ZNR0-F1
#
_cell.length_a   1.000
_cell.length_b   1.000
_cell.length_c   1.000
_cell.angle_alpha   90.00
_cell.angle_beta   90.00
_cell.angle_gamma   90.00
#
_symmetry.space_group_name_H-M   'P 1'
#
loop_
_entity.id
_entity.type
_entity.pdbx_description
1 polymer ?
#
loop_
_entity_poly.entity_id
_entity_poly.type
_entity_poly.pdbx_seq_one_letter_code
_entity_poly.pdbx_strand_id
1 'polypeptide(L)'
;MQMRIFWFFLFSNLFAAKINAVVPADLMFDNKPIDPLCFFNLEGKTIDLKKCGLEKEKYVIKRRNSQLMAKGYIGYNWQDPQFPDSAEGYSYYKFFNAGENRYWLYTINSGGGTGEFTAIHEVKRKNADTLEIETLADGDRCNGGLQDVAEINNHLNFSQNLTAYELIALSKKLDPNVKAYDDLAACAVCCAAKAYYEVSSNAHLKLSYVDLKTIDEAKEIPDQGLLQSCFNQLITSYITVGKTKLKQNMLDELTAKFNQTCKKN
;
A
#
# COMPACT_ATOMS: atom_id res chain seq x y z
N MET A 1 9.21 49.26 47.78
CA MET A 1 7.88 48.75 47.36
C MET A 1 8.12 47.61 46.37
N GLN A 2 8.11 46.37 46.84
CA GLN A 2 8.42 45.16 46.04
C GLN A 2 7.12 44.62 45.43
N MET A 3 7.03 44.64 44.09
CA MET A 3 5.87 44.13 43.36
C MET A 3 6.17 42.70 42.90
N ARG A 4 5.53 41.72 43.54
CA ARG A 4 5.62 40.30 43.17
C ARG A 4 4.72 40.03 41.96
N ILE A 5 5.32 39.64 40.83
CA ILE A 5 4.61 39.20 39.64
C ILE A 5 4.35 37.70 39.78
N PHE A 6 3.08 37.32 39.93
CA PHE A 6 2.63 35.92 39.95
C PHE A 6 2.48 35.43 38.50
N TRP A 7 3.29 34.44 38.12
CA TRP A 7 3.15 33.68 36.89
C TRP A 7 2.01 32.66 37.03
N PHE A 8 0.90 32.88 36.33
CA PHE A 8 -0.16 31.89 36.16
C PHE A 8 0.20 30.99 34.96
N PHE A 9 0.71 29.78 35.23
CA PHE A 9 0.77 28.71 34.24
C PHE A 9 -0.65 28.13 34.07
N LEU A 10 -1.37 28.61 33.05
CA LEU A 10 -2.59 27.97 32.55
C LEU A 10 -2.20 26.70 31.79
N PHE A 11 -2.13 25.57 32.50
CA PHE A 11 -2.12 24.24 31.90
C PHE A 11 -3.45 24.00 31.18
N SER A 12 -3.48 24.41 29.91
CA SER A 12 -4.56 24.08 28.98
C SER A 12 -4.36 22.61 28.60
N ASN A 13 -4.94 21.71 29.39
CA ASN A 13 -5.13 20.32 28.98
C ASN A 13 -6.10 20.32 27.79
N LEU A 14 -5.54 20.45 26.59
CA LEU A 14 -6.22 20.14 25.34
C LEU A 14 -6.61 18.67 25.39
N PHE A 15 -7.85 18.42 25.81
CA PHE A 15 -8.53 17.16 25.56
C PHE A 15 -8.63 16.99 24.05
N ALA A 16 -7.62 16.36 23.45
CA ALA A 16 -7.72 15.79 22.12
C ALA A 16 -8.78 14.70 22.18
N ALA A 17 -10.04 15.07 21.94
CA ALA A 17 -11.11 14.13 21.75
C ALA A 17 -10.71 13.24 20.56
N LYS A 18 -10.36 11.99 20.85
CA LYS A 18 -10.23 10.95 19.82
C LYS A 18 -11.63 10.67 19.28
N ILE A 19 -12.09 11.51 18.37
CA ILE A 19 -13.26 11.21 17.55
C ILE A 19 -12.80 10.09 16.62
N ASN A 20 -13.02 8.84 17.03
CA ASN A 20 -12.98 7.73 16.08
C ASN A 20 -14.02 8.06 15.02
N ALA A 21 -13.58 8.28 13.78
CA ALA A 21 -14.49 8.58 12.69
C ALA A 21 -15.57 7.49 12.63
N VAL A 22 -16.83 7.91 12.70
CA VAL A 22 -17.96 6.99 12.62
C VAL A 22 -17.92 6.31 11.26
N VAL A 23 -18.00 4.98 11.23
CA VAL A 23 -18.02 4.22 9.97
C VAL A 23 -19.27 4.62 9.17
N PRO A 24 -19.13 5.04 7.90
CA PRO A 24 -20.26 5.42 7.05
C PRO A 24 -21.25 4.26 6.89
N ALA A 25 -22.54 4.56 6.78
CA ALA A 25 -23.58 3.54 6.59
C ALA A 25 -23.33 2.67 5.33
N ASP A 26 -22.71 3.25 4.30
CA ASP A 26 -22.30 2.54 3.08
C ASP A 26 -21.20 1.48 3.31
N LEU A 27 -20.54 1.52 4.46
CA LEU A 27 -19.52 0.55 4.89
C LEU A 27 -19.99 -0.25 6.12
N MET A 28 -21.31 -0.31 6.36
CA MET A 28 -21.91 -1.14 7.41
C MET A 28 -22.80 -2.25 6.85
N PHE A 29 -22.79 -3.43 7.47
CA PHE A 29 -23.71 -4.53 7.17
C PHE A 29 -24.28 -5.04 8.50
N ASP A 30 -25.61 -5.16 8.60
CA ASP A 30 -26.32 -5.49 9.85
C ASP A 30 -25.88 -4.63 11.06
N ASN A 31 -25.78 -3.31 10.86
CA ASN A 31 -25.36 -2.32 11.86
C ASN A 31 -23.94 -2.53 12.43
N LYS A 32 -23.09 -3.29 11.73
CA LYS A 32 -21.66 -3.47 12.05
C LYS A 32 -20.81 -3.02 10.86
N PRO A 33 -19.56 -2.58 11.06
CA PRO A 33 -18.64 -2.39 9.95
C PRO A 33 -18.54 -3.66 9.10
N ILE A 34 -18.42 -3.52 7.78
CA ILE A 34 -18.22 -4.67 6.88
C ILE A 34 -17.00 -5.45 7.33
N ASP A 35 -17.13 -6.77 7.33
CA ASP A 35 -16.09 -7.68 7.75
C ASP A 35 -14.84 -7.54 6.86
N PRO A 36 -13.63 -7.40 7.43
CA PRO A 36 -12.42 -7.17 6.64
C PRO A 36 -12.07 -8.33 5.70
N LEU A 37 -12.51 -9.57 5.99
CA LEU A 37 -12.30 -10.71 5.09
C LEU A 37 -13.13 -10.59 3.81
N CYS A 38 -14.15 -9.74 3.77
CA CYS A 38 -14.84 -9.42 2.53
C CYS A 38 -13.95 -8.71 1.51
N PHE A 39 -12.80 -8.17 1.92
CA PHE A 39 -11.82 -7.53 1.05
C PHE A 39 -10.52 -8.34 0.91
N PHE A 40 -10.51 -9.58 1.39
CA PHE A 40 -9.38 -10.50 1.25
C PHE A 40 -9.61 -11.42 0.05
N ASN A 41 -8.57 -11.63 -0.78
CA ASN A 41 -8.63 -12.47 -1.98
C ASN A 41 -9.84 -12.17 -2.89
N LEU A 42 -10.06 -10.89 -3.16
CA LEU A 42 -11.16 -10.43 -4.00
C LEU A 42 -11.07 -10.96 -5.43
N GLU A 43 -12.15 -11.57 -5.90
CA GLU A 43 -12.34 -11.93 -7.30
C GLU A 43 -13.54 -11.18 -7.89
N GLY A 44 -13.35 -10.58 -9.07
CA GLY A 44 -14.41 -9.85 -9.77
C GLY A 44 -14.58 -8.39 -9.31
N LYS A 45 -15.75 -7.81 -9.62
CA LYS A 45 -16.05 -6.37 -9.43
C LYS A 45 -17.17 -6.10 -8.43
N THR A 46 -17.66 -7.12 -7.75
CA THR A 46 -18.78 -7.01 -6.82
C THR A 46 -18.59 -7.93 -5.63
N ILE A 47 -18.98 -7.48 -4.44
CA ILE A 47 -18.94 -8.26 -3.20
C ILE A 47 -20.37 -8.48 -2.71
N ASP A 48 -20.77 -9.73 -2.58
CA ASP A 48 -22.02 -10.13 -1.91
C ASP A 48 -21.76 -10.28 -0.40
N LEU A 49 -22.25 -9.33 0.39
CA LEU A 49 -22.00 -9.22 1.83
C LEU A 49 -22.59 -10.38 2.63
N LYS A 50 -23.55 -11.11 2.05
CA LYS A 50 -24.10 -12.34 2.64
C LYS A 50 -23.23 -13.57 2.38
N LYS A 51 -22.22 -13.45 1.51
CA LYS A 51 -21.35 -14.54 1.05
C LYS A 51 -19.86 -14.29 1.30
N CYS A 52 -19.51 -13.30 2.10
CA CYS A 52 -18.13 -13.03 2.50
C CYS A 52 -18.02 -12.87 4.02
N GLY A 53 -16.79 -12.72 4.51
CA GLY A 53 -16.51 -12.43 5.91
C GLY A 53 -16.27 -13.69 6.75
N LEU A 54 -16.01 -13.47 8.06
CA LEU A 54 -15.64 -14.52 9.00
C LEU A 54 -16.59 -15.72 9.01
N GLU A 55 -17.90 -15.47 8.94
CA GLU A 55 -18.91 -16.53 9.00
C GLU A 55 -18.82 -17.51 7.82
N LYS A 56 -18.29 -17.06 6.67
CA LYS A 56 -18.11 -17.91 5.49
C LYS A 56 -16.78 -18.63 5.50
N GLU A 57 -15.71 -17.93 5.86
CA GLU A 57 -14.36 -18.51 5.94
C GLU A 57 -14.19 -19.47 7.11
N LYS A 58 -15.07 -19.39 8.12
CA LYS A 58 -15.02 -20.18 9.37
C LYS A 58 -13.71 -19.99 10.16
N TYR A 59 -13.00 -18.89 9.93
CA TYR A 59 -11.83 -18.55 10.73
C TYR A 59 -12.21 -18.18 12.16
N VAL A 60 -11.25 -18.33 13.06
CA VAL A 60 -11.42 -17.99 14.47
C VAL A 60 -10.69 -16.68 14.76
N ILE A 61 -11.41 -15.66 15.22
CA ILE A 61 -10.78 -14.40 15.68
C ILE A 61 -9.89 -14.71 16.89
N LYS A 62 -8.62 -14.32 16.81
CA LYS A 62 -7.64 -14.47 17.90
C LYS A 62 -7.52 -13.21 18.73
N ARG A 63 -7.25 -12.07 18.06
CA ARG A 63 -7.02 -10.78 18.73
C ARG A 63 -7.26 -9.61 17.78
N ARG A 64 -7.33 -8.41 18.34
CA ARG A 64 -7.33 -7.15 17.58
C ARG A 64 -6.06 -6.38 17.92
N ASN A 65 -5.37 -5.88 16.90
CA ASN A 65 -4.17 -5.08 17.07
C ASN A 65 -4.54 -3.66 17.52
N SER A 66 -4.33 -3.34 18.79
CA SER A 66 -4.68 -2.04 19.37
C SER A 66 -3.97 -0.86 18.71
N GLN A 67 -2.75 -1.05 18.19
CA GLN A 67 -2.01 0.00 17.48
C GLN A 67 -2.65 0.33 16.13
N LEU A 68 -3.09 -0.70 15.38
CA LEU A 68 -3.82 -0.51 14.13
C LEU A 68 -5.19 0.13 14.39
N MET A 69 -5.94 -0.36 15.38
CA MET A 69 -7.22 0.25 15.75
C MET A 69 -7.06 1.73 16.13
N ALA A 70 -5.99 2.09 16.87
CA ALA A 70 -5.69 3.48 17.21
C ALA A 70 -5.33 4.36 16.00
N LYS A 71 -4.91 3.75 14.88
CA LYS A 71 -4.66 4.41 13.59
C LYS A 71 -5.91 4.47 12.69
N GLY A 72 -7.05 3.99 13.19
CA GLY A 72 -8.34 4.01 12.49
C GLY A 72 -8.60 2.78 11.60
N TYR A 73 -7.84 1.70 11.76
CA TYR A 73 -8.12 0.45 11.05
C TYR A 73 -9.30 -0.28 11.70
N ILE A 74 -10.02 -1.03 10.86
CA ILE A 74 -11.08 -1.95 11.22
C ILE A 74 -10.62 -3.34 10.83
N GLY A 75 -10.55 -4.26 11.80
CA GLY A 75 -10.23 -5.65 11.51
C GLY A 75 -9.74 -6.43 12.71
N TYR A 76 -9.06 -7.54 12.42
CA TYR A 76 -8.59 -8.49 13.42
C TYR A 76 -7.53 -9.44 12.87
N ASN A 77 -6.84 -10.10 13.80
CA ASN A 77 -6.06 -11.30 13.54
C ASN A 77 -6.97 -12.52 13.67
N TRP A 78 -6.73 -13.52 12.84
CA TRP A 78 -7.53 -14.73 12.75
C TRP A 78 -6.65 -15.97 12.57
N GLN A 79 -7.23 -17.14 12.83
CA GLN A 79 -6.59 -18.44 12.62
C GLN A 79 -7.50 -19.32 11.80
N ASP A 80 -6.93 -20.04 10.83
CA ASP A 80 -7.63 -21.13 10.17
C ASP A 80 -7.74 -22.33 11.13
N PRO A 81 -8.96 -22.76 11.50
CA PRO A 81 -9.13 -23.90 12.40
C PRO A 81 -8.61 -25.23 11.82
N GLN A 82 -8.42 -25.33 10.49
CA GLN A 82 -7.82 -26.51 9.84
C GLN A 82 -6.31 -26.58 10.09
N PHE A 83 -5.68 -25.44 10.38
CA PHE A 83 -4.25 -25.31 10.65
C PHE A 83 -4.04 -24.58 11.98
N PRO A 84 -4.42 -25.16 13.13
CA PRO A 84 -4.42 -24.47 14.41
C PRO A 84 -3.02 -24.09 14.91
N ASP A 85 -1.99 -24.77 14.41
CA ASP A 85 -0.57 -24.54 14.75
C ASP A 85 0.16 -23.62 13.77
N SER A 86 -0.50 -23.14 12.70
CA SER A 86 0.12 -22.16 11.79
C SER A 86 0.14 -20.76 12.41
N ALA A 87 0.95 -19.87 11.85
CA ALA A 87 0.94 -18.48 12.28
C ALA A 87 -0.41 -17.81 11.97
N GLU A 88 -0.78 -16.85 12.82
CA GLU A 88 -2.03 -16.09 12.68
C GLU A 88 -2.05 -15.32 11.37
N GLY A 89 -3.17 -15.40 10.66
CA GLY A 89 -3.50 -14.45 9.61
C GLY A 89 -4.02 -13.13 10.19
N TYR A 90 -4.13 -12.12 9.33
CA TYR A 90 -4.81 -10.89 9.67
C TYR A 90 -5.47 -10.26 8.46
N SER A 91 -6.55 -9.52 8.74
CA SER A 91 -7.25 -8.72 7.74
C SER A 91 -7.72 -7.43 8.40
N TYR A 92 -7.24 -6.31 7.87
CA TYR A 92 -7.63 -4.97 8.31
C TYR A 92 -7.86 -4.09 7.09
N TYR A 93 -8.76 -3.12 7.24
CA TYR A 93 -8.87 -2.02 6.30
C TYR A 93 -9.04 -0.67 7.00
N LYS A 94 -8.71 0.39 6.29
CA LYS A 94 -8.99 1.77 6.64
C LYS A 94 -9.66 2.43 5.45
N PHE A 95 -10.67 3.27 5.71
CA PHE A 95 -11.41 3.95 4.65
C PHE A 95 -11.08 5.44 4.60
N PHE A 96 -11.25 6.02 3.41
CA PHE A 96 -11.11 7.44 3.10
C PHE A 96 -12.27 7.85 2.20
N ASN A 97 -12.70 9.11 2.26
CA ASN A 97 -13.83 9.58 1.47
C ASN A 97 -13.40 9.91 0.04
N ALA A 98 -14.01 9.27 -0.96
CA ALA A 98 -13.76 9.54 -2.38
C ALA A 98 -14.84 10.45 -3.01
N GLY A 99 -15.82 10.91 -2.22
CA GLY A 99 -16.96 11.70 -2.68
C GLY A 99 -18.12 10.84 -3.20
N GLU A 100 -19.32 11.43 -3.32
CA GLU A 100 -20.49 10.80 -3.97
C GLU A 100 -20.84 9.38 -3.45
N ASN A 101 -20.73 9.16 -2.12
CA ASN A 101 -20.93 7.86 -1.47
C ASN A 101 -19.97 6.76 -1.99
N ARG A 102 -18.79 7.16 -2.46
CA ARG A 102 -17.66 6.30 -2.78
C ARG A 102 -16.57 6.44 -1.73
N TYR A 103 -15.81 5.38 -1.53
CA TYR A 103 -14.75 5.33 -0.53
C TYR A 103 -13.53 4.65 -1.11
N TRP A 104 -12.35 5.14 -0.73
CA TRP A 104 -11.13 4.37 -0.92
C TRP A 104 -10.90 3.49 0.31
N LEU A 105 -10.69 2.20 0.10
CA LEU A 105 -10.31 1.26 1.15
C LEU A 105 -8.85 0.89 0.97
N TYR A 106 -8.03 1.23 1.97
CA TYR A 106 -6.70 0.67 2.10
C TYR A 106 -6.78 -0.60 2.95
N THR A 107 -6.42 -1.74 2.36
CA THR A 107 -6.44 -3.05 3.01
C THR A 107 -5.01 -3.51 3.30
N ILE A 108 -4.84 -4.20 4.44
CA ILE A 108 -3.62 -4.95 4.78
C ILE A 108 -4.03 -6.35 5.21
N ASN A 109 -3.42 -7.36 4.60
CA ASN A 109 -3.82 -8.74 4.77
C ASN A 109 -2.61 -9.68 4.81
N SER A 110 -2.73 -10.75 5.60
CA SER A 110 -1.84 -11.90 5.54
C SER A 110 -2.61 -13.17 5.85
N GLY A 111 -2.32 -14.24 5.11
CA GLY A 111 -2.86 -15.57 5.38
C GLY A 111 -2.14 -16.34 6.49
N GLY A 112 -1.23 -15.70 7.23
CA GLY A 112 -0.39 -16.37 8.24
C GLY A 112 0.93 -16.94 7.69
N GLY A 113 1.23 -16.70 6.42
CA GLY A 113 2.55 -16.95 5.82
C GLY A 113 3.49 -15.77 6.00
N THR A 114 4.51 -15.69 5.13
CA THR A 114 5.43 -14.53 5.09
C THR A 114 4.92 -13.37 4.24
N GLY A 115 3.85 -13.59 3.46
CA GLY A 115 3.25 -12.56 2.62
C GLY A 115 2.52 -11.50 3.43
N GLU A 116 2.69 -10.24 3.01
CA GLU A 116 1.98 -9.08 3.54
C GLU A 116 1.42 -8.31 2.34
N PHE A 117 0.13 -8.55 2.09
CA PHE A 117 -0.59 -8.04 0.94
C PHE A 117 -1.28 -6.74 1.31
N THR A 118 -1.15 -5.76 0.43
CA THR A 118 -1.77 -4.46 0.61
C THR A 118 -2.47 -4.06 -0.66
N ALA A 119 -3.63 -3.42 -0.56
CA ALA A 119 -4.33 -2.91 -1.73
C ALA A 119 -5.11 -1.63 -1.43
N ILE A 120 -5.32 -0.82 -2.46
CA ILE A 120 -6.26 0.29 -2.46
C ILE A 120 -7.38 -0.06 -3.41
N HIS A 121 -8.60 -0.06 -2.88
CA HIS A 121 -9.81 -0.27 -3.67
C HIS A 121 -10.68 0.98 -3.65
N GLU A 122 -11.34 1.30 -4.76
CA GLU A 122 -12.53 2.15 -4.73
C GLU A 122 -13.75 1.26 -4.48
N VAL A 123 -14.61 1.64 -3.54
CA VAL A 123 -15.84 0.92 -3.23
C VAL A 123 -17.06 1.84 -3.26
N LYS A 124 -18.18 1.27 -3.69
CA LYS A 124 -19.47 1.93 -3.70
C LYS A 124 -20.58 0.96 -3.29
N ARG A 125 -21.52 1.42 -2.47
CA ARG A 125 -22.74 0.67 -2.17
C ARG A 125 -23.60 0.54 -3.44
N LYS A 126 -23.87 -0.70 -3.87
CA LYS A 126 -24.80 -0.96 -4.99
C LYS A 126 -26.23 -1.14 -4.49
N ASN A 127 -26.40 -1.93 -3.44
CA ASN A 127 -27.65 -2.16 -2.72
C ASN A 127 -27.32 -2.64 -1.30
N ALA A 128 -28.33 -2.91 -0.47
CA ALA A 128 -28.15 -3.29 0.94
C ALA A 128 -27.13 -4.42 1.19
N ASP A 129 -27.07 -5.39 0.28
CA ASP A 129 -26.26 -6.61 0.43
C ASP A 129 -25.05 -6.65 -0.52
N THR A 130 -24.82 -5.62 -1.34
CA THR A 130 -23.80 -5.67 -2.40
C THR A 130 -22.98 -4.39 -2.48
N LEU A 131 -21.65 -4.57 -2.56
CA LEU A 131 -20.71 -3.52 -2.96
C LEU A 131 -20.26 -3.71 -4.41
N GLU A 132 -20.06 -2.59 -5.10
CA GLU A 132 -19.18 -2.51 -6.27
C GLU A 132 -17.77 -2.18 -5.79
N ILE A 133 -16.77 -2.80 -6.40
CA ILE A 133 -15.37 -2.64 -6.02
C ILE A 133 -14.45 -2.66 -7.24
N GLU A 134 -13.45 -1.79 -7.24
CA GLU A 134 -12.37 -1.74 -8.22
C GLU A 134 -11.03 -1.60 -7.49
N THR A 135 -10.09 -2.50 -7.80
CA THR A 135 -8.71 -2.41 -7.26
C THR A 135 -7.92 -1.40 -8.09
N LEU A 136 -7.42 -0.37 -7.44
CA LEU A 136 -6.63 0.70 -8.07
C LEU A 136 -5.13 0.38 -8.04
N ALA A 137 -4.67 -0.23 -6.95
CA ALA A 137 -3.29 -0.69 -6.77
C ALA A 137 -3.25 -1.82 -5.73
N ASP A 138 -2.34 -2.77 -5.90
CA ASP A 138 -2.08 -3.85 -4.95
C ASP A 138 -0.62 -4.34 -5.02
N GLY A 139 -0.25 -5.19 -4.06
CA GLY A 139 1.03 -5.91 -4.08
C GLY A 139 1.41 -6.56 -2.76
N ASP A 140 2.60 -7.18 -2.72
CA ASP A 140 3.19 -7.87 -1.57
C ASP A 140 4.56 -7.27 -1.23
N ARG A 141 4.67 -6.63 -0.06
CA ARG A 141 5.93 -6.07 0.47
C ARG A 141 6.71 -5.26 -0.57
N CYS A 142 7.85 -5.76 -1.09
CA CYS A 142 8.66 -5.07 -2.09
C CYS A 142 8.10 -5.13 -3.51
N ASN A 143 7.28 -6.15 -3.80
CA ASN A 143 6.67 -6.39 -5.11
C ASN A 143 5.29 -5.72 -5.14
N GLY A 144 5.29 -4.40 -5.28
CA GLY A 144 4.09 -3.58 -5.36
C GLY A 144 3.41 -3.28 -4.02
N GLY A 145 3.99 -3.62 -2.87
CA GLY A 145 3.37 -3.34 -1.57
C GLY A 145 3.23 -1.84 -1.30
N LEU A 146 2.08 -1.44 -0.76
CA LEU A 146 1.64 -0.06 -0.57
C LEU A 146 1.91 0.42 0.85
N GLN A 147 2.33 1.68 0.99
CA GLN A 147 2.72 2.32 2.24
C GLN A 147 2.30 3.79 2.26
N ASP A 148 2.50 4.46 3.39
CA ASP A 148 2.32 5.91 3.56
C ASP A 148 0.94 6.45 3.11
N VAL A 149 -0.11 5.63 3.21
CA VAL A 149 -1.45 5.97 2.71
C VAL A 149 -2.10 7.06 3.58
N ALA A 150 -2.39 8.19 2.96
CA ALA A 150 -3.00 9.35 3.62
C ALA A 150 -3.88 10.16 2.66
N GLU A 151 -4.93 10.76 3.20
CA GLU A 151 -5.72 11.75 2.47
C GLU A 151 -5.11 13.14 2.67
N ILE A 152 -4.80 13.83 1.56
CA ILE A 152 -4.27 15.20 1.54
C ILE A 152 -5.04 15.97 0.49
N ASN A 153 -5.67 17.09 0.88
CA ASN A 153 -6.44 17.96 -0.03
C ASN A 153 -7.48 17.20 -0.86
N ASN A 154 -8.25 16.29 -0.26
CA ASN A 154 -9.25 15.43 -0.92
C ASN A 154 -8.67 14.47 -1.99
N HIS A 155 -7.37 14.19 -1.92
CA HIS A 155 -6.71 13.19 -2.76
C HIS A 155 -6.07 12.13 -1.88
N LEU A 156 -6.19 10.87 -2.29
CA LEU A 156 -5.46 9.79 -1.63
C LEU A 156 -4.02 9.78 -2.14
N ASN A 157 -3.08 9.95 -1.23
CA ASN A 157 -1.66 9.89 -1.51
C ASN A 157 -1.12 8.61 -0.89
N PHE A 158 -0.24 7.91 -1.60
CA PHE A 158 0.42 6.71 -1.09
C PHE A 158 1.75 6.48 -1.78
N SER A 159 2.59 5.64 -1.16
CA SER A 159 3.79 5.10 -1.80
C SER A 159 3.60 3.61 -2.12
N GLN A 160 4.26 3.14 -3.16
CA GLN A 160 4.29 1.74 -3.56
C GLN A 160 5.76 1.33 -3.69
N ASN A 161 6.14 0.25 -3.02
CA ASN A 161 7.46 -0.32 -3.18
C ASN A 161 7.60 -0.90 -4.59
N LEU A 162 8.79 -0.74 -5.15
CA LEU A 162 9.14 -1.24 -6.45
C LEU A 162 10.34 -2.18 -6.33
N THR A 163 10.25 -3.32 -6.99
CA THR A 163 11.38 -4.15 -7.37
C THR A 163 12.15 -3.54 -8.54
N ALA A 164 13.29 -4.15 -8.89
CA ALA A 164 14.10 -3.70 -10.03
C ALA A 164 13.31 -3.74 -11.35
N TYR A 165 12.55 -4.82 -11.55
CA TYR A 165 11.68 -4.96 -12.72
C TYR A 165 10.57 -3.90 -12.73
N GLU A 166 9.83 -3.76 -11.63
CA GLU A 166 8.72 -2.80 -11.53
C GLU A 166 9.19 -1.36 -11.76
N LEU A 167 10.40 -1.00 -11.28
CA LEU A 167 10.97 0.32 -11.53
C LEU A 167 11.03 0.64 -13.02
N ILE A 168 11.63 -0.24 -13.83
CA ILE A 168 11.75 0.05 -15.27
C ILE A 168 10.42 -0.12 -16.00
N ALA A 169 9.50 -0.94 -15.49
CA ALA A 169 8.19 -1.17 -16.07
C ALA A 169 7.27 0.05 -15.99
N LEU A 170 7.51 0.97 -15.06
CA LEU A 170 6.84 2.26 -15.01
C LEU A 170 7.24 3.21 -16.17
N SER A 171 8.29 2.90 -16.92
CA SER A 171 8.72 3.71 -18.06
C SER A 171 7.94 3.38 -19.33
N LYS A 172 7.67 4.41 -20.13
CA LYS A 172 7.10 4.28 -21.48
C LYS A 172 8.10 3.73 -22.51
N LYS A 173 9.35 3.47 -22.10
CA LYS A 173 10.45 3.01 -22.93
C LYS A 173 10.91 1.60 -22.55
N LEU A 174 10.15 0.88 -21.73
CA LEU A 174 10.45 -0.52 -21.42
C LEU A 174 10.56 -1.33 -22.72
N ASP A 175 11.64 -2.09 -22.84
CA ASP A 175 11.73 -3.08 -23.90
C ASP A 175 10.88 -4.30 -23.49
N PRO A 176 9.91 -4.72 -24.32
CA PRO A 176 8.97 -5.78 -23.98
C PRO A 176 9.62 -7.16 -23.79
N ASN A 177 10.89 -7.33 -24.18
CA ASN A 177 11.61 -8.59 -23.99
C ASN A 177 12.25 -8.71 -22.61
N VAL A 178 12.26 -7.65 -21.79
CA VAL A 178 12.77 -7.72 -20.43
C VAL A 178 11.73 -8.40 -19.55
N LYS A 179 12.14 -9.44 -18.85
CA LYS A 179 11.26 -10.29 -18.04
C LYS A 179 11.52 -10.12 -16.55
N ALA A 180 10.43 -10.06 -15.81
CA ALA A 180 10.46 -10.23 -14.35
C ALA A 180 11.09 -11.58 -14.00
N TYR A 181 11.86 -11.62 -12.91
CA TYR A 181 12.57 -12.78 -12.36
C TYR A 181 13.76 -13.29 -13.19
N ASP A 182 13.62 -13.42 -14.51
CA ASP A 182 14.67 -13.94 -15.40
C ASP A 182 15.77 -12.90 -15.64
N ASP A 183 15.37 -11.65 -15.90
CA ASP A 183 16.30 -10.58 -16.22
C ASP A 183 16.54 -9.65 -15.04
N LEU A 184 15.48 -9.34 -14.30
CA LEU A 184 15.51 -8.44 -13.15
C LEU A 184 14.70 -8.98 -11.99
N ALA A 185 15.17 -8.70 -10.78
CA ALA A 185 14.52 -9.04 -9.54
C ALA A 185 13.08 -8.48 -9.50
N ALA A 186 12.15 -9.36 -9.16
CA ALA A 186 10.71 -9.09 -9.03
C ALA A 186 10.14 -9.81 -7.79
N CYS A 187 10.89 -9.79 -6.67
CA CYS A 187 10.56 -10.58 -5.48
C CYS A 187 10.07 -9.72 -4.31
N ALA A 188 9.33 -10.33 -3.38
CA ALA A 188 8.72 -9.66 -2.24
C ALA A 188 9.70 -9.05 -1.22
N VAL A 189 11.01 -9.35 -1.32
CA VAL A 189 12.08 -8.76 -0.48
C VAL A 189 13.09 -7.93 -1.29
N CYS A 190 12.90 -7.80 -2.61
CA CYS A 190 13.85 -7.20 -3.55
C CYS A 190 13.57 -5.69 -3.77
N CYS A 191 13.35 -4.93 -2.70
CA CYS A 191 12.98 -3.52 -2.81
C CYS A 191 14.11 -2.70 -3.45
N ALA A 192 13.84 -2.03 -4.57
CA ALA A 192 14.78 -1.16 -5.27
C ALA A 192 14.43 0.34 -5.17
N ALA A 193 13.14 0.68 -5.13
CA ALA A 193 12.66 2.06 -5.10
C ALA A 193 11.25 2.18 -4.48
N LYS A 194 10.75 3.41 -4.38
CA LYS A 194 9.35 3.71 -4.04
C LYS A 194 8.72 4.62 -5.08
N ALA A 195 7.61 4.24 -5.69
CA ALA A 195 6.76 5.16 -6.45
C ALA A 195 5.80 5.89 -5.51
N TYR A 196 5.57 7.17 -5.75
CA TYR A 196 4.59 7.98 -5.02
C TYR A 196 3.45 8.35 -5.95
N TYR A 197 2.23 8.05 -5.54
CA TYR A 197 1.01 8.23 -6.32
C TYR A 197 0.02 9.15 -5.63
N GLU A 198 -0.84 9.72 -6.46
CA GLU A 198 -2.02 10.48 -6.06
C GLU A 198 -3.24 9.88 -6.77
N VAL A 199 -4.36 9.75 -6.04
CA VAL A 199 -5.67 9.34 -6.57
C VAL A 199 -6.66 10.45 -6.31
N SER A 200 -7.31 10.92 -7.36
CA SER A 200 -8.41 11.89 -7.24
C SER A 200 -9.77 11.19 -7.18
N SER A 201 -10.84 11.92 -6.85
CA SER A 201 -12.21 11.40 -6.63
C SER A 201 -12.86 10.68 -7.83
N ASN A 202 -12.21 10.67 -8.99
CA ASN A 202 -12.61 9.92 -10.19
C ASN A 202 -11.78 8.63 -10.39
N ALA A 203 -11.05 8.19 -9.35
CA ALA A 203 -10.17 7.04 -9.35
C ALA A 203 -9.00 7.08 -10.36
N HIS A 204 -8.65 8.26 -10.89
CA HIS A 204 -7.48 8.40 -11.75
C HIS A 204 -6.19 8.29 -10.91
N LEU A 205 -5.44 7.21 -11.09
CA LEU A 205 -4.12 6.98 -10.51
C LEU A 205 -3.04 7.78 -11.25
N LYS A 206 -2.35 8.68 -10.54
CA LYS A 206 -1.30 9.52 -11.13
C LYS A 206 0.04 9.32 -10.42
N LEU A 207 1.06 8.91 -11.17
CA LEU A 207 2.44 8.87 -10.68
C LEU A 207 2.96 10.30 -10.48
N SER A 208 3.39 10.61 -9.26
CA SER A 208 4.01 11.90 -8.92
C SER A 208 5.51 11.87 -9.17
N TYR A 209 6.21 10.92 -8.56
CA TYR A 209 7.64 10.67 -8.75
C TYR A 209 8.00 9.28 -8.22
N VAL A 210 9.20 8.82 -8.57
CA VAL A 210 9.85 7.66 -7.97
C VAL A 210 11.03 8.14 -7.14
N ASP A 211 11.16 7.63 -5.92
CA ASP A 211 12.31 7.84 -5.06
C ASP A 211 13.19 6.60 -5.10
N LEU A 212 14.41 6.77 -5.61
CA LEU A 212 15.45 5.77 -5.50
C LEU A 212 15.93 5.72 -4.05
N LYS A 213 16.18 4.50 -3.58
CA LYS A 213 16.76 4.26 -2.27
C LYS A 213 18.11 4.97 -2.07
N THR A 214 18.57 5.05 -0.84
CA THR A 214 19.92 5.52 -0.54
C THR A 214 20.98 4.57 -1.13
N ILE A 215 22.23 5.02 -1.23
CA ILE A 215 23.34 4.21 -1.77
C ILE A 215 23.48 2.90 -1.00
N ASP A 216 23.36 2.94 0.33
CA ASP A 216 23.57 1.75 1.15
C ASP A 216 22.43 0.75 0.98
N GLU A 217 21.19 1.21 0.95
CA GLU A 217 20.03 0.38 0.65
C GLU A 217 20.04 -0.16 -0.81
N ALA A 218 20.64 0.57 -1.75
CA ALA A 218 20.77 0.11 -3.14
C ALA A 218 21.79 -1.03 -3.31
N LYS A 219 22.80 -1.10 -2.43
CA LYS A 219 23.76 -2.23 -2.40
C LYS A 219 23.12 -3.52 -1.86
N GLU A 220 22.01 -3.41 -1.14
CA GLU A 220 21.27 -4.55 -0.60
C GLU A 220 20.31 -5.19 -1.61
N ILE A 221 20.19 -4.63 -2.82
CA ILE A 221 19.36 -5.22 -3.88
C ILE A 221 20.03 -6.55 -4.31
N PRO A 222 19.36 -7.71 -4.13
CA PRO A 222 19.96 -8.99 -4.45
C PRO A 222 20.26 -9.11 -5.94
N ASP A 223 21.34 -9.82 -6.27
CA ASP A 223 21.69 -10.13 -7.66
C ASP A 223 20.84 -11.32 -8.13
N GLN A 224 19.67 -11.03 -8.69
CA GLN A 224 18.73 -11.98 -9.24
C GLN A 224 18.39 -11.61 -10.69
N GLY A 225 18.78 -12.48 -11.62
CA GLY A 225 18.49 -12.35 -13.04
C GLY A 225 19.70 -11.88 -13.85
N LEU A 226 19.63 -12.09 -15.16
CA LEU A 226 20.77 -11.88 -16.07
C LEU A 226 21.24 -10.43 -16.17
N LEU A 227 20.33 -9.47 -15.97
CA LEU A 227 20.60 -8.04 -16.15
C LEU A 227 20.75 -7.28 -14.83
N GLN A 228 20.57 -7.96 -13.69
CA GLN A 228 20.45 -7.32 -12.37
C GLN A 228 21.73 -6.64 -11.91
N SER A 229 22.88 -7.29 -12.05
CA SER A 229 24.17 -6.69 -11.68
C SER A 229 24.45 -5.38 -12.43
N CYS A 230 24.19 -5.34 -13.74
CA CYS A 230 24.32 -4.13 -14.55
C CYS A 230 23.31 -3.05 -14.11
N PHE A 231 22.06 -3.45 -13.84
CA PHE A 231 21.04 -2.55 -13.34
C PHE A 231 21.41 -1.92 -11.99
N ASN A 232 21.96 -2.71 -11.05
CA ASN A 232 22.42 -2.24 -9.74
C ASN A 232 23.54 -1.19 -9.89
N GLN A 233 24.50 -1.42 -10.79
CA GLN A 233 25.54 -0.44 -11.11
C GLN A 233 24.95 0.85 -11.70
N LEU A 234 24.00 0.72 -12.62
CA LEU A 234 23.33 1.86 -13.24
C LEU A 234 22.57 2.70 -12.21
N ILE A 235 21.75 2.09 -11.36
CA ILE A 235 21.04 2.80 -10.27
C ILE A 235 22.03 3.49 -9.34
N THR A 236 23.08 2.79 -8.91
CA THR A 236 24.09 3.36 -8.01
C THR A 236 24.72 4.62 -8.61
N SER A 237 24.95 4.63 -9.93
CA SER A 237 25.48 5.82 -10.63
C SER A 237 24.52 7.00 -10.59
N TYR A 238 23.21 6.78 -10.67
CA TYR A 238 22.19 7.83 -10.55
C TYR A 238 22.12 8.40 -9.14
N ILE A 239 22.10 7.51 -8.13
CA ILE A 239 22.06 7.92 -6.72
C ILE A 239 23.32 8.73 -6.36
N THR A 240 24.50 8.28 -6.82
CA THR A 240 25.79 8.93 -6.53
C THR A 240 25.84 10.38 -7.03
N VAL A 241 25.19 10.69 -8.15
CA VAL A 241 25.11 12.06 -8.69
C VAL A 241 23.90 12.84 -8.18
N GLY A 242 23.22 12.35 -7.14
CA GLY A 242 22.08 13.01 -6.50
C GLY A 242 20.75 12.91 -7.26
N LYS A 243 20.66 12.09 -8.31
CA LYS A 243 19.40 11.84 -9.04
C LYS A 243 18.56 10.77 -8.31
N THR A 244 18.05 11.08 -7.12
CA THR A 244 17.23 10.12 -6.34
C THR A 244 15.73 10.24 -6.61
N LYS A 245 15.21 11.45 -6.84
CA LYS A 245 13.80 11.65 -7.19
C LYS A 245 13.61 11.75 -8.71
N LEU A 246 13.04 10.72 -9.30
CA LEU A 246 12.80 10.60 -10.74
C LEU A 246 11.35 10.96 -11.07
N LYS A 247 11.16 11.98 -11.90
CA LYS A 247 9.89 12.18 -12.61
C LYS A 247 9.84 11.29 -13.85
N GLN A 248 8.67 11.18 -14.48
CA GLN A 248 8.47 10.28 -15.64
C GLN A 248 9.55 10.42 -16.73
N ASN A 249 9.97 11.63 -17.08
CA ASN A 249 11.00 11.86 -18.09
C ASN A 249 12.38 11.31 -17.67
N MET A 250 12.74 11.43 -16.39
CA MET A 250 13.99 10.89 -15.85
C MET A 250 13.93 9.37 -15.71
N LEU A 251 12.74 8.84 -15.42
CA LEU A 251 12.50 7.41 -15.43
C LEU A 251 12.66 6.83 -16.84
N ASP A 252 12.12 7.51 -17.85
CA ASP A 252 12.29 7.13 -19.26
C ASP A 252 13.77 7.23 -19.71
N GLU A 253 14.53 8.21 -19.22
CA GLU A 253 15.98 8.32 -19.42
C GLU A 253 16.73 7.13 -18.78
N LEU A 254 16.40 6.78 -17.53
CA LEU A 254 16.98 5.64 -16.82
C LEU A 254 16.74 4.34 -17.59
N THR A 255 15.50 4.07 -17.99
CA THR A 255 15.14 2.85 -18.73
C THR A 255 15.78 2.80 -20.13
N ALA A 256 15.85 3.94 -20.84
CA ALA A 256 16.56 4.01 -22.11
C ALA A 256 18.05 3.69 -21.94
N LYS A 257 18.68 4.22 -20.88
CA LYS A 257 20.08 3.93 -20.57
C LYS A 257 20.29 2.46 -20.20
N PHE A 258 19.40 1.88 -19.39
CA PHE A 258 19.39 0.44 -19.09
C PHE A 258 19.34 -0.41 -20.36
N ASN A 259 18.40 -0.12 -21.27
CA ASN A 259 18.28 -0.84 -22.54
C ASN A 259 19.54 -0.69 -23.41
N GLN A 260 20.22 0.45 -23.34
CA GLN A 260 21.45 0.69 -24.09
C GLN A 260 22.67 -0.02 -23.49
N THR A 261 22.82 -0.01 -22.17
CA THR A 261 24.05 -0.45 -21.50
C THR A 261 24.00 -1.89 -21.03
N CYS A 262 22.85 -2.36 -20.56
CA CYS A 262 22.73 -3.68 -19.94
C CYS A 262 22.31 -4.77 -20.93
N LYS A 263 21.60 -4.42 -22.00
CA LYS A 263 21.11 -5.42 -22.98
C LYS A 263 22.00 -5.62 -24.20
N LYS A 264 22.91 -4.69 -24.50
CA LYS A 264 23.72 -4.70 -25.73
C LYS A 264 25.06 -5.43 -25.61
N ASN A 265 25.32 -6.07 -24.46
CA ASN A 265 26.54 -6.84 -24.22
C ASN A 265 26.23 -8.33 -24.18
#